data_AF-A0A7V8W798-F1
#
_entry.id   AF-A0A7V8W798-F1
#
_cell.length_a   1.000
_cell.length_b   1.000
_cell.length_c   1.000
_cell.angle_alpha   90.00
_cell.angle_beta   90.00
_cell.angle_gamma   90.00
#
_symmetry.space_group_name_H-M   'P 1'
#
loop_
_entity.id
_entity.type
_entity.pdbx_description
1 polymer ?
#
loop_
_entity_poly.entity_id
_entity_poly.type
_entity_poly.pdbx_seq_one_letter_code
_entity_poly.pdbx_strand_id
1 'polypeptide(L)'
;MKGKIACSAQRLGLLDPAMIKSVVDGSAFHVANQYRTENRVRITDADERQITSVVIGNSGVYQLSIQLKDGVLTTKCSCPLNEQPLCRHSVAVLLEYHRWAQVKAAPRSTSKSAAAPIATPHGVTSSALDIKLSEVTIFIEWLQASVRALEQAHPLPEAPALGAGEVVNWIKAVQSLEDRRRQSEEKHVTLEEDLRTREG
;
A
#
# COMPACT_ATOMS: atom_id res chain seq x y z
N MET A 1 4.95 3.52 -28.09
CA MET A 1 6.14 4.26 -27.61
C MET A 1 5.94 4.55 -26.13
N LYS A 2 6.83 4.09 -25.26
CA LYS A 2 6.65 4.04 -23.80
C LYS A 2 6.86 5.42 -23.16
N GLY A 3 6.07 5.74 -22.11
CA GLY A 3 5.90 7.06 -21.51
C GLY A 3 7.20 7.80 -21.23
N LYS A 4 7.47 8.81 -22.05
CA LYS A 4 8.57 9.76 -21.90
C LYS A 4 7.97 11.11 -21.53
N ILE A 5 8.42 11.69 -20.43
CA ILE A 5 7.94 12.99 -19.95
C ILE A 5 9.16 13.88 -19.73
N ALA A 6 9.11 15.09 -20.29
CA ALA A 6 10.10 16.12 -19.97
C ALA A 6 9.99 16.46 -18.48
N CYS A 7 11.11 16.36 -17.78
CA CYS A 7 11.17 16.43 -16.33
C CYS A 7 12.29 17.40 -15.92
N SER A 8 11.92 18.46 -15.22
CA SER A 8 12.87 19.43 -14.67
C SER A 8 13.54 18.94 -13.37
N ALA A 9 13.03 17.86 -12.76
CA ALA A 9 13.63 17.30 -11.56
C ALA A 9 14.96 16.61 -11.87
N GLN A 10 15.94 16.79 -10.99
CA GLN A 10 17.25 16.12 -11.09
C GLN A 10 17.25 14.74 -10.42
N ARG A 11 16.30 14.49 -9.52
CA ARG A 11 16.15 13.26 -8.72
C ARG A 11 14.69 12.85 -8.68
N LEU A 12 14.41 11.56 -8.69
CA LEU A 12 13.05 11.01 -8.60
C LEU A 12 12.33 11.40 -7.31
N GLY A 13 13.07 11.62 -6.22
CA GLY A 13 12.48 11.98 -4.92
C GLY A 13 11.92 13.40 -4.86
N LEU A 14 12.26 14.25 -5.83
CA LEU A 14 11.76 15.63 -5.94
C LEU A 14 10.44 15.71 -6.72
N LEU A 15 9.94 14.60 -7.26
CA LEU A 15 8.67 14.54 -7.96
C LEU A 15 7.51 14.54 -6.96
N ASP A 16 7.11 15.74 -6.54
CA ASP A 16 6.00 15.97 -5.62
C ASP A 16 4.66 15.41 -6.17
N PRO A 17 3.78 14.85 -5.32
CA PRO A 17 2.46 14.37 -5.71
C PRO A 17 1.61 15.37 -6.50
N ALA A 18 1.69 16.67 -6.19
CA ALA A 18 0.97 17.72 -6.92
C ALA A 18 1.47 17.86 -8.37
N MET A 19 2.79 17.75 -8.58
CA MET A 19 3.38 17.75 -9.92
C MET A 19 3.01 16.49 -10.70
N ILE A 20 3.02 15.33 -10.03
CA ILE A 20 2.61 14.07 -10.67
C ILE A 20 1.12 14.16 -11.08
N LYS A 21 0.27 14.71 -10.22
CA LYS A 21 -1.17 14.89 -10.49
C LYS A 21 -1.44 15.81 -11.68
N SER A 22 -0.63 16.83 -11.93
CA SER A 22 -0.87 17.79 -13.01
C SER A 22 -0.56 17.25 -14.40
N VAL A 23 0.23 16.17 -14.50
CA VAL A 23 0.68 15.59 -15.79
C VAL A 23 0.00 14.28 -16.15
N VAL A 24 -0.85 13.74 -15.29
CA VAL A 24 -1.54 12.46 -15.51
C VAL A 24 -3.05 12.62 -15.46
N ASP A 25 -3.77 11.66 -16.04
CA ASP A 25 -5.23 11.64 -15.96
C ASP A 25 -5.71 11.52 -14.50
N GLY A 26 -6.79 12.24 -14.17
CA GLY A 26 -7.35 12.28 -12.81
C GLY A 26 -7.79 10.91 -12.29
N SER A 27 -8.33 10.05 -13.17
CA SER A 27 -8.72 8.68 -12.80
C SER A 27 -7.50 7.80 -12.52
N ALA A 28 -6.44 7.93 -13.33
CA ALA A 28 -5.19 7.23 -13.13
C ALA A 28 -4.53 7.63 -11.81
N PHE A 29 -4.55 8.91 -11.45
CA PHE A 29 -4.03 9.40 -10.17
C PHE A 29 -4.84 8.87 -8.97
N HIS A 30 -6.17 8.87 -9.08
CA HIS A 30 -7.04 8.37 -8.02
C HIS A 30 -6.76 6.89 -7.72
N VAL A 31 -6.77 6.04 -8.74
CA VAL A 31 -6.51 4.59 -8.59
C VAL A 31 -5.07 4.34 -8.13
N ALA A 32 -4.10 5.11 -8.62
CA ALA A 32 -2.72 5.02 -8.15
C ALA A 32 -2.58 5.32 -6.66
N ASN A 33 -3.28 6.34 -6.16
CA ASN A 33 -3.29 6.66 -4.74
C ASN A 33 -3.95 5.54 -3.93
N GLN A 34 -5.04 4.95 -4.42
CA GLN A 34 -5.66 3.77 -3.80
C GLN A 34 -4.67 2.61 -3.69
N TYR A 35 -3.97 2.25 -4.77
CA TYR A 35 -2.98 1.17 -4.76
C TYR A 35 -1.85 1.42 -3.76
N ARG A 36 -1.42 2.69 -3.62
CA ARG A 36 -0.45 3.08 -2.60
C ARG A 36 -1.02 2.90 -1.19
N THR A 37 -2.21 3.43 -0.90
CA THR A 37 -2.82 3.37 0.44
C THR A 37 -3.17 1.95 0.88
N GLU A 38 -3.46 1.06 -0.08
CA GLU A 38 -3.69 -0.37 0.15
C GLU A 38 -2.39 -1.19 0.27
N ASN A 39 -1.21 -0.55 0.26
CA ASN A 39 0.11 -1.20 0.32
C ASN A 39 0.35 -2.24 -0.80
N ARG A 40 -0.19 -1.97 -1.99
CA ARG A 40 -0.09 -2.86 -3.17
C ARG A 40 1.15 -2.59 -4.02
N VAL A 41 1.97 -1.63 -3.61
CA VAL A 41 3.21 -1.23 -4.28
C VAL A 41 4.40 -1.74 -3.49
N ARG A 42 5.29 -2.50 -4.12
CA ARG A 42 6.54 -2.97 -3.54
C ARG A 42 7.72 -2.48 -4.37
N ILE A 43 8.54 -1.60 -3.81
CA ILE A 43 9.78 -1.16 -4.43
C ILE A 43 10.84 -2.23 -4.15
N THR A 44 11.33 -2.91 -5.18
CA THR A 44 12.32 -3.99 -5.06
C THR A 44 13.74 -3.46 -5.10
N ASP A 45 13.97 -2.39 -5.88
CA ASP A 45 15.26 -1.71 -5.98
C ASP A 45 15.04 -0.24 -6.33
N ALA A 46 15.85 0.65 -5.78
CA ALA A 46 15.66 2.08 -5.94
C ALA A 46 16.92 2.89 -5.63
N ASP A 47 17.28 3.76 -6.55
CA ASP A 47 18.28 4.83 -6.39
C ASP A 47 17.64 6.20 -6.71
N GLU A 48 18.44 7.26 -6.82
CA GLU A 48 17.93 8.62 -7.06
C GLU A 48 17.39 8.87 -8.47
N ARG A 49 17.72 8.00 -9.43
CA ARG A 49 17.43 8.12 -10.87
C ARG A 49 16.70 6.92 -11.45
N GLN A 50 16.64 5.79 -10.75
CA GLN A 50 15.99 4.57 -11.19
C GLN A 50 15.21 3.91 -10.06
N ILE A 51 14.03 3.39 -10.40
CA ILE A 51 13.20 2.58 -9.51
C ILE A 51 12.81 1.32 -10.27
N THR A 52 12.91 0.18 -9.59
CA THR A 52 12.33 -1.10 -10.03
C THR A 52 11.33 -1.54 -8.98
N SER A 53 10.12 -1.90 -9.41
CA SER A 53 9.02 -2.17 -8.50
C SER A 53 8.02 -3.18 -9.08
N VAL A 54 7.28 -3.79 -8.16
CA VAL A 54 6.15 -4.67 -8.42
C VAL A 54 4.89 -4.05 -7.85
N VAL A 55 3.82 -3.98 -8.63
CA VAL A 55 2.51 -3.46 -8.22
C VAL A 55 1.44 -4.53 -8.40
N ILE A 56 0.69 -4.80 -7.35
CA ILE A 56 -0.44 -5.73 -7.38
C ILE A 56 -1.65 -4.95 -7.87
N GLY A 57 -1.99 -5.04 -9.15
CA GLY A 57 -3.21 -4.45 -9.70
C GLY A 57 -4.41 -5.38 -9.52
N ASN A 58 -5.58 -4.97 -10.03
CA ASN A 58 -6.82 -5.76 -9.86
C ASN A 58 -6.82 -7.05 -10.70
N SER A 59 -6.07 -7.07 -11.80
CA SER A 59 -6.04 -8.18 -12.76
C SER A 59 -4.72 -8.96 -12.73
N GLY A 60 -3.89 -8.75 -11.69
CA GLY A 60 -2.63 -9.46 -11.52
C GLY A 60 -1.48 -8.58 -11.04
N VAL A 61 -0.27 -9.12 -11.13
CA VAL A 61 0.96 -8.50 -10.66
C VAL A 61 1.73 -7.90 -11.83
N TYR A 62 2.11 -6.63 -11.70
CA TYR A 62 2.79 -5.88 -12.75
C TYR A 62 4.17 -5.46 -12.31
N GLN A 63 5.16 -5.75 -13.16
CA GLN A 63 6.52 -5.28 -12.98
C GLN A 63 6.69 -3.95 -13.70
N LEU A 64 7.41 -3.02 -13.09
CA LEU A 64 7.76 -1.78 -13.74
C LEU A 64 9.11 -1.22 -13.33
N SER A 65 9.66 -0.43 -14.26
CA SER A 65 10.89 0.31 -14.10
C SER A 65 10.67 1.76 -14.51
N ILE A 66 11.14 2.68 -13.67
CA ILE A 66 11.11 4.12 -13.89
C ILE A 66 12.55 4.61 -13.90
N GLN A 67 12.92 5.40 -14.90
CA GLN A 67 14.26 5.97 -15.03
C GLN A 67 14.17 7.46 -15.36
N LEU A 68 15.01 8.25 -14.71
CA LEU A 68 15.19 9.67 -14.96
C LEU A 68 16.59 9.90 -15.53
N LYS A 69 16.67 10.18 -16.83
CA LYS A 69 17.92 10.39 -17.54
C LYS A 69 17.81 11.62 -18.43
N ASP A 70 18.81 12.49 -18.37
CA ASP A 70 18.92 13.69 -19.24
C ASP A 70 17.67 14.59 -19.22
N GLY A 71 17.03 14.74 -18.05
CA GLY A 71 15.80 15.52 -17.90
C GLY A 71 14.56 14.86 -18.52
N VAL A 72 14.61 13.56 -18.79
CA VAL A 72 13.48 12.78 -19.32
C VAL A 72 13.16 11.64 -18.36
N LEU A 73 11.91 11.63 -17.89
CA LEU A 73 11.34 10.53 -17.13
C LEU A 73 10.81 9.48 -18.11
N THR A 74 11.39 8.28 -18.07
CA THR A 74 10.97 7.13 -18.88
C THR A 74 10.38 6.06 -17.99
N THR A 75 9.19 5.56 -18.34
CA THR A 75 8.53 4.47 -17.61
C THR A 75 8.31 3.25 -18.50
N LYS A 76 8.51 2.07 -17.91
CA LYS A 76 8.22 0.77 -18.53
C LYS A 76 7.41 -0.04 -17.54
N CYS A 77 6.14 -0.29 -17.84
CA CYS A 77 5.28 -1.18 -17.06
C CYS A 77 4.86 -2.39 -17.91
N SER A 78 4.67 -3.55 -17.28
CA SER A 78 4.16 -4.76 -17.93
C SER A 78 2.64 -4.76 -18.14
N CYS A 79 1.93 -3.72 -17.72
CA CYS A 79 0.47 -3.67 -17.89
C CYS A 79 0.07 -3.51 -19.37
N PRO A 80 -1.04 -4.12 -19.79
CA PRO A 80 -1.53 -4.02 -21.18
C PRO A 80 -2.17 -2.66 -21.49
N LEU A 81 -2.41 -1.83 -20.47
CA LEU A 81 -3.04 -0.52 -20.59
C LEU A 81 -2.07 0.51 -21.19
N ASN A 82 -2.49 1.14 -22.29
CA ASN A 82 -1.75 2.20 -22.97
C ASN A 82 -2.17 3.60 -22.46
N GLU A 83 -2.31 3.74 -21.14
CA GLU A 83 -2.59 5.01 -20.46
C GLU A 83 -1.40 5.97 -20.66
N GLN A 84 -1.66 7.15 -21.22
CA GLN A 84 -0.64 8.18 -21.45
C GLN A 84 -0.83 9.39 -20.52
N PRO A 85 0.27 10.03 -20.08
CA PRO A 85 1.66 9.67 -20.35
C PRO A 85 2.21 8.62 -19.36
N LEU A 86 1.49 8.35 -18.26
CA LEU A 86 1.81 7.32 -17.27
C LEU A 86 0.57 6.47 -16.99
N CYS A 87 0.75 5.17 -16.86
CA CYS A 87 -0.30 4.33 -16.32
C CYS A 87 -0.42 4.49 -14.80
N ARG A 88 -1.60 4.18 -14.25
CA ARG A 88 -1.87 4.15 -12.81
C ARG A 88 -0.82 3.41 -11.98
N HIS A 89 -0.23 2.33 -12.49
CA HIS A 89 0.84 1.60 -11.79
C HIS A 89 2.12 2.43 -11.67
N SER A 90 2.51 3.12 -12.75
CA SER A 90 3.71 3.97 -12.73
C SER A 90 3.53 5.15 -11.77
N VAL A 91 2.34 5.74 -11.76
CA VAL A 91 1.97 6.81 -10.82
C VAL A 91 2.03 6.31 -9.37
N ALA A 92 1.49 5.12 -9.10
CA ALA A 92 1.50 4.54 -7.75
C ALA A 92 2.92 4.37 -7.20
N VAL A 93 3.86 3.93 -8.05
CA VAL A 93 5.28 3.79 -7.68
C VAL A 93 5.94 5.13 -7.43
N LEU A 94 5.69 6.15 -8.24
CA LEU A 94 6.22 7.49 -8.00
C LEU A 94 5.75 8.06 -6.65
N LEU A 95 4.45 7.90 -6.34
CA LEU A 95 3.88 8.34 -5.07
C LEU A 95 4.47 7.60 -3.87
N GLU A 96 4.69 6.29 -4.00
CA GLU A 96 5.30 5.49 -2.92
C GLU A 96 6.79 5.82 -2.75
N TYR A 97 7.52 5.97 -3.85
CA TYR A 97 8.92 6.35 -3.80
C TYR A 97 9.11 7.73 -3.19
N HIS A 98 8.27 8.72 -3.53
CA HIS A 98 8.32 10.03 -2.88
C HIS A 98 8.19 9.89 -1.36
N ARG A 99 7.19 9.13 -0.87
CA ARG A 99 7.01 8.89 0.58
C ARG A 99 8.26 8.25 1.20
N TRP A 100 8.80 7.21 0.56
CA TRP A 100 10.00 6.51 1.02
C TRP A 100 11.26 7.40 1.02
N ALA A 101 11.43 8.22 -0.01
CA ALA A 101 12.55 9.14 -0.16
C ALA A 101 12.51 10.25 0.90
N GLN A 102 11.33 10.77 1.25
CA GLN A 102 11.18 11.76 2.32
C GLN A 102 11.55 11.19 3.70
N VAL A 103 11.20 9.93 3.97
CA VAL A 103 11.61 9.25 5.22
C VAL A 103 13.13 9.08 5.30
N LYS A 104 13.80 8.79 4.18
CA LYS A 104 15.27 8.70 4.10
C LYS A 104 15.98 10.05 4.14
N ALA A 105 15.35 11.08 3.57
CA ALA A 105 15.94 12.41 3.41
C ALA A 105 15.71 13.33 4.61
N ALA A 106 14.94 12.93 5.63
CA ALA A 106 14.73 13.73 6.83
C ALA A 106 15.94 13.63 7.78
N PRO A 107 16.81 14.66 7.90
CA PRO A 107 17.58 14.84 9.13
C PRO A 107 16.61 15.21 10.26
N ARG A 108 16.87 14.70 11.48
CA ARG A 108 16.24 15.17 12.72
C ARG A 108 16.33 16.70 12.79
N SER A 109 15.30 17.39 12.36
CA SER A 109 15.16 18.84 12.50
C SER A 109 13.89 19.09 13.27
N THR A 110 14.07 19.32 14.57
CA THR A 110 13.06 19.93 15.45
C THR A 110 12.79 21.35 14.97
N SER A 111 11.85 21.53 14.06
CA SER A 111 11.28 22.85 13.78
C SER A 111 10.07 23.06 14.68
N LYS A 112 10.34 23.79 15.77
CA LYS A 112 9.32 24.52 16.53
C LYS A 112 8.59 25.46 15.56
N SER A 113 7.28 25.31 15.45
CA SER A 113 6.41 26.41 15.07
C SER A 113 5.48 26.70 16.25
N ALA A 114 5.72 27.83 16.89
CA ALA A 114 4.89 28.38 17.95
C ALA A 114 4.05 29.55 17.41
N ALA A 115 2.84 29.67 18.00
CA ALA A 115 1.81 30.71 17.91
C ALA A 115 0.87 30.62 16.68
N ALA A 116 -0.35 30.02 16.72
CA ALA A 116 -1.59 30.20 17.55
C ALA A 116 -2.61 31.21 16.92
N PRO A 117 -3.91 31.19 17.28
CA PRO A 117 -4.93 30.26 16.78
C PRO A 117 -6.14 30.99 16.14
N ILE A 118 -6.81 30.37 15.17
CA ILE A 118 -8.22 30.69 14.87
C ILE A 118 -8.99 29.38 14.83
N ALA A 119 -9.99 29.32 15.72
CA ALA A 119 -10.82 28.17 16.00
C ALA A 119 -11.70 27.78 14.80
N THR A 120 -11.80 26.48 14.55
CA THR A 120 -13.07 25.77 14.35
C THR A 120 -12.84 24.25 14.46
N PRO A 121 -13.82 23.49 14.99
CA PRO A 121 -13.59 22.18 15.55
C PRO A 121 -13.96 21.09 14.54
N HIS A 122 -12.96 20.50 13.89
CA HIS A 122 -13.07 19.11 13.44
C HIS A 122 -11.82 18.39 13.90
N GLY A 123 -11.95 17.79 15.09
CA GLY A 123 -10.94 16.96 15.69
C GLY A 123 -10.67 15.76 14.79
N VAL A 124 -9.60 15.85 14.00
CA VAL A 124 -8.76 14.69 13.78
C VAL A 124 -7.84 14.66 14.99
N THR A 125 -8.34 14.09 16.08
CA THR A 125 -7.46 13.55 17.11
C THR A 125 -6.58 12.53 16.39
N SER A 126 -5.34 12.92 16.07
CA SER A 126 -4.24 11.98 16.15
C SER A 126 -4.17 11.55 17.62
N SER A 127 -5.04 10.62 17.99
CA SER A 127 -4.91 9.88 19.24
C SER A 127 -3.57 9.21 19.15
N ALA A 128 -2.62 9.66 19.96
CA ALA A 128 -1.41 8.93 20.22
C ALA A 128 -1.85 7.50 20.57
N LEU A 129 -1.47 6.54 19.74
CA LEU A 129 -1.87 5.15 19.93
C LEU A 129 -1.30 4.72 21.28
N ASP A 130 -2.16 4.40 22.25
CA ASP A 130 -1.75 3.85 23.53
C ASP A 130 -1.37 2.39 23.32
N ILE A 131 -0.19 2.19 22.72
CA ILE A 131 0.36 0.87 22.42
C ILE A 131 1.41 0.58 23.49
N LYS A 132 1.11 -0.39 24.35
CA LYS A 132 2.07 -0.90 25.33
C LYS A 132 2.95 -1.96 24.69
N LEU A 133 4.26 -1.88 24.92
CA LEU A 133 5.22 -2.86 24.41
C LEU A 133 4.86 -4.30 24.83
N SER A 134 4.33 -4.49 26.04
CA SER A 134 3.87 -5.79 26.54
C SER A 134 2.70 -6.37 25.73
N GLU A 135 1.79 -5.53 25.24
CA GLU A 135 0.67 -5.98 24.41
C GLU A 135 1.17 -6.35 23.00
N VAL A 136 2.15 -5.60 22.47
CA VAL A 136 2.79 -5.90 21.18
C VAL A 136 3.52 -7.24 21.22
N THR A 137 4.26 -7.54 22.30
CA THR A 137 4.94 -8.84 22.42
C THR A 137 3.96 -10.01 22.45
N ILE A 138 2.86 -9.87 23.20
CA ILE A 138 1.79 -10.89 23.24
C ILE A 138 1.16 -11.08 21.85
N PHE A 139 0.93 -9.98 21.12
CA PHE A 139 0.44 -10.06 19.75
C PHE A 139 1.41 -10.76 18.80
N ILE A 140 2.71 -10.49 18.88
CA ILE A 140 3.71 -11.15 18.04
C ILE A 140 3.72 -12.66 18.31
N GLU A 141 3.67 -13.08 19.56
CA GLU A 141 3.61 -14.50 19.93
C GLU A 141 2.36 -15.18 19.37
N TRP A 142 1.19 -14.56 19.54
CA TRP A 142 -0.07 -15.05 18.98
C TRP A 142 -0.05 -15.07 17.44
N LEU A 143 0.53 -14.05 16.80
CA LEU A 143 0.63 -13.97 15.34
C LEU A 143 1.53 -15.09 14.79
N GLN A 144 2.65 -15.38 15.45
CA GLN A 144 3.52 -16.49 15.06
C GLN A 144 2.82 -17.84 15.17
N ALA A 145 2.05 -18.07 16.24
CA ALA A 145 1.23 -19.27 16.39
C ALA A 145 0.14 -19.36 15.30
N SER A 146 -0.49 -18.23 14.99
CA SER A 146 -1.52 -18.10 13.95
C SER A 146 -0.98 -18.47 12.56
N VAL A 147 0.20 -17.96 12.19
CA VAL A 147 0.84 -18.30 10.91
C VAL A 147 1.11 -19.80 10.81
N ARG A 148 1.64 -20.42 11.87
CA ARG A 148 1.88 -21.88 11.89
C ARG A 148 0.59 -22.69 11.76
N ALA A 149 -0.50 -22.25 12.39
CA ALA A 149 -1.80 -22.91 12.27
C ALA A 149 -2.31 -22.86 10.82
N LEU A 150 -2.22 -21.69 10.17
CA LEU A 150 -2.63 -21.50 8.77
C LEU A 150 -1.81 -22.35 7.79
N GLU A 151 -0.49 -22.47 8.01
CA GLU A 151 0.39 -23.35 7.21
C GLU A 151 -0.03 -24.82 7.30
N GLN A 152 -0.63 -25.23 8.41
CA GLN A 152 -1.13 -26.58 8.64
C GLN A 152 -2.63 -26.72 8.33
N ALA A 153 -3.26 -25.71 7.71
CA ALA A 153 -4.71 -25.65 7.45
C ALA A 153 -5.60 -25.82 8.70
N HIS A 154 -5.09 -25.43 9.87
CA HIS A 154 -5.83 -25.41 11.13
C HIS A 154 -6.46 -24.03 11.37
N PRO A 155 -7.56 -23.94 12.16
CA PRO A 155 -8.16 -22.66 12.52
C PRO A 155 -7.19 -21.80 13.35
N LEU A 156 -7.43 -20.48 13.35
CA LEU A 156 -6.65 -19.54 14.15
C LEU A 156 -6.73 -19.89 15.66
N PRO A 157 -5.62 -19.74 16.40
CA PRO A 157 -5.61 -19.94 17.84
C PRO A 157 -6.47 -18.87 18.56
N GLU A 158 -6.95 -19.22 19.74
CA GLU A 158 -7.76 -18.34 20.58
C GLU A 158 -7.06 -17.01 20.85
N ALA A 159 -7.82 -15.91 20.84
CA ALA A 159 -7.28 -14.58 21.03
C ALA A 159 -6.78 -14.40 22.47
N PRO A 160 -5.55 -13.89 22.68
CA PRO A 160 -5.03 -13.63 24.01
C PRO A 160 -5.83 -12.55 24.72
N ALA A 161 -5.94 -12.67 26.04
CA ALA A 161 -6.58 -11.68 26.90
C ALA A 161 -5.72 -10.41 26.98
N LEU A 162 -5.95 -9.47 26.06
CA LEU A 162 -5.34 -8.15 26.05
C LEU A 162 -6.33 -7.12 26.62
N GLY A 163 -5.78 -6.05 27.23
CA GLY A 163 -6.58 -4.91 27.69
C GLY A 163 -7.27 -4.20 26.52
N ALA A 164 -8.27 -3.36 26.82
CA ALA A 164 -8.93 -2.53 25.82
C ALA A 164 -7.92 -1.53 25.23
N GLY A 165 -7.31 -1.91 24.12
CA GLY A 165 -6.23 -1.19 23.45
C GLY A 165 -6.18 -1.53 21.97
N GLU A 166 -5.33 -0.81 21.23
CA GLU A 166 -5.28 -0.88 19.77
C GLU A 166 -4.88 -2.28 19.26
N VAL A 167 -4.08 -3.01 20.03
CA VAL A 167 -3.62 -4.36 19.67
C VAL A 167 -4.77 -5.38 19.58
N VAL A 168 -5.82 -5.22 20.40
CA VAL A 168 -7.03 -6.04 20.30
C VAL A 168 -7.75 -5.81 18.98
N ASN A 169 -7.76 -4.57 18.48
CA ASN A 169 -8.37 -4.25 17.19
C ASN A 169 -7.60 -4.93 16.05
N TRP A 170 -6.28 -5.05 16.16
CA TRP A 170 -5.47 -5.77 15.17
C TRP A 170 -5.76 -7.27 15.16
N ILE A 171 -5.89 -7.90 16.34
CA ILE A 171 -6.27 -9.32 16.43
C ILE A 171 -7.65 -9.55 15.78
N LYS A 172 -8.63 -8.72 16.11
CA LYS A 172 -9.97 -8.78 15.50
C LYS A 172 -9.94 -8.59 13.99
N ALA A 173 -9.10 -7.67 13.49
CA ALA A 173 -8.93 -7.46 12.07
C ALA A 173 -8.37 -8.71 11.38
N VAL A 174 -7.35 -9.35 11.96
CA VAL A 174 -6.79 -10.61 11.43
C VAL A 174 -7.83 -11.73 11.42
N GLN A 175 -8.60 -11.89 12.50
CA GLN A 175 -9.68 -12.88 12.56
C GLN A 175 -10.75 -12.63 11.50
N SER A 176 -11.20 -11.37 11.35
CA SER A 176 -12.19 -11.00 10.32
C SER A 176 -11.71 -11.27 8.90
N LEU A 177 -10.41 -11.08 8.63
CA LEU A 177 -9.83 -11.41 7.34
C LEU A 177 -9.90 -12.92 7.04
N GLU A 178 -9.59 -13.75 8.04
CA GLU A 178 -9.64 -15.20 7.92
C GLU A 178 -11.07 -15.73 7.76
N ASP A 179 -12.01 -15.22 8.56
CA ASP A 179 -13.43 -15.57 8.44
C ASP A 179 -13.96 -15.26 7.04
N ARG A 180 -13.58 -14.09 6.49
CA ARG A 180 -13.97 -13.70 5.14
C ARG A 180 -13.34 -14.58 4.07
N ARG A 181 -12.09 -14.99 4.25
CA ARG A 181 -11.42 -15.95 3.34
C ARG A 181 -12.18 -17.27 3.35
N ARG A 182 -12.47 -17.82 4.53
CA ARG A 182 -13.22 -19.07 4.71
C ARG A 182 -14.60 -19.02 4.07
N GLN A 183 -15.36 -17.95 4.31
CA GLN A 183 -16.67 -17.73 3.68
C GLN A 183 -16.58 -17.63 2.15
N SER A 184 -15.49 -17.07 1.62
CA SER A 184 -15.26 -16.99 0.17
C SER A 184 -15.02 -18.37 -0.43
N GLU A 185 -14.27 -19.23 0.26
CA GLU A 185 -14.01 -20.61 -0.18
C GLU A 185 -15.27 -21.45 -0.14
N GLU A 186 -16.05 -21.37 0.94
CA GLU A 186 -17.35 -22.06 1.05
C GLU A 186 -18.27 -21.68 -0.11
N LYS A 187 -18.38 -20.38 -0.43
CA LYS A 187 -19.17 -19.91 -1.58
C LYS A 187 -18.63 -20.43 -2.92
N HIS A 188 -17.31 -20.51 -3.08
CA HIS A 188 -16.71 -21.00 -4.31
C HIS A 188 -17.01 -22.48 -4.53
N VAL A 189 -16.90 -23.29 -3.47
CA VAL A 189 -17.25 -24.72 -3.49
C VAL A 189 -18.74 -24.90 -3.84
N THR A 190 -19.63 -24.14 -3.20
CA THR A 190 -21.07 -24.21 -3.51
C THR A 190 -21.37 -23.85 -4.97
N LEU A 191 -20.74 -22.80 -5.51
CA LEU A 191 -20.91 -22.40 -6.91
C LEU A 191 -20.37 -23.45 -7.88
N GLU A 192 -19.24 -24.08 -7.56
CA GLU A 192 -18.68 -25.19 -8.36
C GLU A 192 -19.60 -26.42 -8.37
N GLU A 193 -20.20 -26.76 -7.23
CA GLU A 193 -21.19 -27.83 -7.13
C GLU A 193 -22.45 -27.51 -7.96
N ASP A 194 -23.00 -26.29 -7.85
CA ASP A 194 -24.15 -25.85 -8.63
C ASP A 194 -23.89 -25.90 -10.14
N LEU A 195 -22.69 -25.52 -10.59
CA LEU A 195 -22.30 -25.64 -12.01
C LEU A 195 -22.24 -27.11 -12.45
N ARG A 196 -21.63 -27.98 -11.64
CA ARG A 196 -21.55 -29.42 -11.94
C ARG A 196 -22.92 -30.07 -12.01
N THR A 197 -23.87 -29.70 -11.15
CA THR A 197 -25.25 -30.20 -11.18
C THR A 197 -26.02 -29.72 -12.40
N ARG A 198 -25.65 -28.58 -12.99
CA ARG A 198 -26.32 -28.02 -14.19
C ARG A 198 -25.74 -28.56 -15.51
N GLU A 199 -24.51 -29.07 -15.49
CA GLU A 199 -23.83 -29.62 -16.67
C GLU A 199 -23.94 -31.15 -16.80
N GLY A 200 -24.46 -31.85 -15.79
CA GLY A 200 -24.74 -33.29 -15.79
C GLY A 200 -26.22 -33.60 -16.02
#